data_AF-A0A8T6DWN9-F1
#
_entry.id   AF-A0A8T6DWN9-F1
#
_cell.length_a   1.000
_cell.length_b   1.000
_cell.length_c   1.000
_cell.angle_alpha   90.00
_cell.angle_beta   90.00
_cell.angle_gamma   90.00
#
_symmetry.space_group_name_H-M   'P 1'
#
loop_
_entity.id
_entity.type
_entity.pdbx_description
1 polymer ?
#
loop_
_entity_poly.entity_id
_entity_poly.type
_entity_poly.pdbx_seq_one_letter_code
_entity_poly.pdbx_strand_id
1 'polypeptide(L)'
;MSAVKELQEHFQTLHHIGHAAQYLSWDEAVIMPAGGGEVRAKSLATLHKISHEMATAPKVGELLESAKNEATSNWDQANLRVIERRWTRATALPV
;
A
#
# COMPACT_ATOMS: atom_id res chain seq x y z
N MET A 1 -20.99 1.01 -0.43
CA MET A 1 -20.15 1.84 0.47
C MET A 1 -19.73 3.08 -0.31
N SER A 2 -19.38 4.15 0.39
CA SER A 2 -18.72 5.34 -0.17
C SER A 2 -17.43 4.95 -0.89
N ALA A 3 -17.11 5.56 -2.03
CA ALA A 3 -15.85 5.36 -2.74
C ALA A 3 -14.66 5.86 -1.92
N VAL A 4 -14.84 6.96 -1.18
CA VAL A 4 -13.85 7.47 -0.21
C VAL A 4 -13.57 6.40 0.86
N LYS A 5 -14.62 5.82 1.46
CA LYS A 5 -14.47 4.80 2.50
C LYS A 5 -13.80 3.54 1.98
N GLU A 6 -14.20 3.07 0.80
CA GLU A 6 -13.63 1.88 0.19
C GLU A 6 -12.14 2.07 -0.14
N LEU A 7 -11.76 3.24 -0.64
CA LEU A 7 -10.36 3.58 -0.88
C LEU A 7 -9.55 3.67 0.42
N GLN A 8 -10.13 4.23 1.49
CA GLN A 8 -9.51 4.27 2.81
C GLN A 8 -9.26 2.85 3.36
N GLU A 9 -10.26 1.97 3.29
CA GLU A 9 -10.14 0.57 3.72
C GLU A 9 -9.08 -0.18 2.91
N HIS A 10 -9.02 0.05 1.60
CA HIS A 10 -8.00 -0.54 0.73
C HIS A 10 -6.58 -0.13 1.12
N PHE A 11 -6.36 1.17 1.35
CA PHE A 11 -5.06 1.69 1.78
C PHE A 11 -4.71 1.36 3.24
N GLN A 12 -5.70 1.10 4.09
CA GLN A 12 -5.49 0.57 5.44
C GLN A 12 -4.94 -0.85 5.39
N THR A 13 -5.46 -1.71 4.51
CA THR A 13 -4.90 -3.06 4.32
C THR A 13 -3.47 -3.00 3.80
N LEU A 14 -3.17 -2.11 2.84
CA LEU A 14 -1.80 -1.86 2.38
C LEU A 14 -0.87 -1.42 3.52
N HIS A 15 -1.38 -0.59 4.44
CA HIS A 15 -0.62 -0.16 5.61
C HIS A 15 -0.28 -1.35 6.54
N HIS A 16 -1.24 -2.24 6.83
CA HIS A 16 -0.99 -3.42 7.65
C HIS A 16 0.05 -4.38 7.05
N ILE A 17 0.01 -4.58 5.72
CA ILE A 17 1.01 -5.40 5.01
C ILE A 17 2.40 -4.75 5.12
N GLY A 18 2.48 -3.44 4.90
CA GLY A 18 3.73 -2.69 5.03
C GLY A 18 4.28 -2.74 6.46
N HIS A 19 3.41 -2.66 7.48
CA HIS A 19 3.80 -2.78 8.87
C HIS A 19 4.40 -4.15 9.21
N ALA A 20 3.81 -5.24 8.70
CA ALA A 20 4.39 -6.58 8.84
C ALA A 20 5.78 -6.67 8.17
N ALA A 21 5.94 -6.11 6.97
CA ALA A 21 7.24 -6.06 6.28
C ALA A 21 8.27 -5.26 7.09
N GLN A 22 7.89 -4.14 7.71
CA GLN A 22 8.79 -3.34 8.55
C GLN A 22 9.34 -4.14 9.75
N TYR A 23 8.50 -4.93 10.42
CA TYR A 23 8.96 -5.79 11.52
C TYR A 23 9.94 -6.87 11.03
N LEU A 24 9.68 -7.47 9.87
CA LEU A 24 10.60 -8.44 9.29
C LEU A 24 11.95 -7.80 8.90
N SER A 25 11.93 -6.59 8.36
CA SER A 25 13.17 -5.85 8.04
C SER A 25 13.94 -5.46 9.30
N TRP A 26 13.25 -5.04 10.36
CA TRP A 26 13.90 -4.74 11.65
C TRP A 26 14.52 -5.99 12.27
N ASP A 27 13.78 -7.10 12.30
CA ASP A 27 14.28 -8.36 12.84
C ASP A 27 15.52 -8.85 12.05
N GLU A 28 15.53 -8.65 10.74
CA GLU A 28 16.66 -9.03 9.86
C GLU A 28 17.94 -8.30 10.26
N ALA A 29 17.81 -7.03 10.64
CA ALA A 29 18.94 -6.16 10.97
C ALA A 29 19.49 -6.38 12.39
N VAL A 30 18.67 -6.89 13.33
CA VAL A 30 19.01 -6.85 14.76
C VAL A 30 19.00 -8.23 15.43
N ILE A 31 18.08 -9.12 15.07
CA ILE A 31 17.80 -10.36 15.81
C ILE A 31 18.11 -11.62 14.99
N MET A 32 17.92 -11.56 13.67
CA MET A 32 17.92 -12.74 12.81
C MET A 32 19.23 -13.54 12.89
N PRO A 33 19.18 -14.86 13.14
CA PRO A 33 20.37 -15.70 13.17
C PRO A 33 20.96 -15.90 11.77
N ALA A 34 22.24 -16.26 11.73
CA ALA A 34 22.90 -16.64 10.49
C ALA A 34 22.17 -17.80 9.79
N GLY A 35 22.12 -17.76 8.45
CA GLY A 35 21.41 -18.76 7.63
C GLY A 35 19.93 -18.45 7.38
N GLY A 36 19.33 -17.45 8.06
CA GLY A 36 17.92 -17.05 7.85
C GLY A 36 17.64 -16.16 6.63
N GLY A 37 18.70 -15.63 5.99
CA GLY A 37 18.57 -14.57 4.99
C GLY A 37 17.74 -14.93 3.76
N GLU A 38 17.86 -16.16 3.23
CA GLU A 38 17.11 -16.55 2.02
C GLU A 38 15.59 -16.59 2.28
N VAL A 39 15.18 -17.17 3.41
CA VAL A 39 13.76 -17.26 3.78
C VAL A 39 13.20 -15.87 4.11
N ARG A 40 13.98 -15.03 4.78
CA ARG A 40 13.62 -13.62 5.07
C ARG A 40 13.42 -12.84 3.78
N ALA A 41 14.37 -12.91 2.86
CA ALA A 41 14.30 -12.22 1.57
C ALA A 41 13.06 -12.64 0.77
N LYS A 42 12.75 -13.94 0.69
CA LYS A 42 11.54 -14.45 0.01
C LYS A 42 10.25 -13.95 0.66
N SER A 43 10.22 -13.89 1.98
CA SER A 43 9.05 -13.39 2.72
C SER A 43 8.80 -11.91 2.46
N LEU A 44 9.84 -11.08 2.57
CA LEU A 44 9.77 -9.64 2.25
C LEU A 44 9.40 -9.40 0.78
N ALA A 45 10.00 -10.13 -0.15
CA ALA A 45 9.68 -10.02 -1.57
C ALA A 45 8.21 -10.35 -1.85
N THR A 46 7.65 -11.36 -1.19
CA THR A 46 6.24 -11.73 -1.32
C THR A 46 5.33 -10.62 -0.79
N LEU A 47 5.62 -10.08 0.40
CA LEU A 47 4.84 -8.97 0.97
C LEU A 47 4.90 -7.71 0.11
N HIS A 48 6.08 -7.38 -0.43
CA HIS A 48 6.24 -6.25 -1.34
C HIS A 48 5.49 -6.46 -2.66
N LYS A 49 5.50 -7.68 -3.21
CA LYS A 49 4.72 -8.02 -4.40
C LYS A 49 3.23 -7.82 -4.16
N ILE A 50 2.67 -8.39 -3.08
CA ILE A 50 1.25 -8.23 -2.73
C ILE A 50 0.90 -6.75 -2.54
N SER A 51 1.74 -6.01 -1.80
CA SER A 51 1.55 -4.57 -1.59
C SER A 51 1.56 -3.79 -2.90
N HIS A 52 2.46 -4.12 -3.83
CA HIS A 52 2.52 -3.48 -5.14
C HIS A 52 1.30 -3.82 -6.00
N GLU A 53 0.93 -5.09 -6.13
CA GLU A 53 -0.26 -5.54 -6.89
C GLU A 53 -1.54 -4.87 -6.38
N MET A 54 -1.71 -4.77 -5.06
CA MET A 54 -2.85 -4.08 -4.47
C MET A 54 -2.82 -2.57 -4.73
N ALA A 55 -1.64 -1.94 -4.67
CA ALA A 55 -1.50 -0.50 -4.91
C ALA A 55 -1.69 -0.11 -6.38
N THR A 56 -1.39 -0.99 -7.33
CA THR A 56 -1.50 -0.74 -8.77
C THR A 56 -2.73 -1.37 -9.42
N ALA A 57 -3.58 -2.05 -8.65
CA ALA A 57 -4.81 -2.64 -9.15
C ALA A 57 -5.68 -1.61 -9.90
N PRO A 58 -6.26 -1.93 -11.09
CA PRO A 58 -7.06 -1.00 -11.89
C PRO A 58 -8.19 -0.32 -11.10
N LYS A 59 -8.80 -1.07 -10.18
CA LYS A 59 -9.86 -0.61 -9.27
C LYS A 59 -9.45 0.62 -8.44
N VAL A 60 -8.17 0.80 -8.12
CA VAL A 60 -7.70 1.97 -7.36
C VAL A 60 -7.89 3.27 -8.15
N GLY A 61 -7.66 3.24 -9.48
CA GLY A 61 -7.90 4.39 -10.35
C GLY A 61 -9.39 4.73 -10.45
N GLU A 62 -10.24 3.72 -10.60
CA GLU A 62 -11.70 3.88 -10.65
C GLU A 62 -12.26 4.47 -9.34
N LEU A 63 -11.76 4.00 -8.19
CA LEU A 63 -12.12 4.51 -6.88
C LEU A 63 -11.63 5.94 -6.66
N LEU A 64 -10.43 6.29 -7.13
CA LEU A 64 -9.89 7.65 -7.05
C LEU A 64 -10.77 8.65 -7.81
N GLU A 65 -11.17 8.33 -9.03
CA GLU A 65 -12.07 9.20 -9.83
C GLU A 65 -13.45 9.32 -9.20
N SER A 66 -13.99 8.23 -8.66
CA SER A 66 -15.29 8.25 -7.96
C SER A 66 -15.21 9.08 -6.67
N ALA A 67 -14.14 8.93 -5.90
CA ALA A 67 -13.95 9.61 -4.63
C ALA A 67 -13.73 11.13 -4.77
N LYS A 68 -13.19 11.61 -5.90
CA LYS A 68 -13.05 13.05 -6.19
C LYS A 68 -14.38 13.80 -6.12
N ASN A 69 -15.47 13.17 -6.55
CA ASN A 69 -16.81 13.77 -6.54
C ASN A 69 -17.53 13.65 -5.18
N GLU A 70 -17.09 12.71 -4.33
CA GLU A 70 -17.72 12.41 -3.05
C GLU A 70 -17.04 13.11 -1.86
N ALA A 71 -15.76 13.44 -1.97
CA ALA A 71 -14.99 14.06 -0.89
C ALA A 71 -15.41 15.51 -0.62
N THR A 72 -16.29 15.66 0.38
CA THR A 72 -16.81 16.96 0.81
C THR A 72 -16.02 17.59 1.97
N SER A 73 -15.31 16.78 2.77
CA SER A 73 -14.54 17.29 3.91
C SER A 73 -13.10 17.66 3.51
N ASN A 74 -12.54 18.66 4.20
CA ASN A 74 -11.13 19.04 4.03
C ASN A 74 -10.16 17.87 4.29
N TRP A 75 -10.54 16.98 5.23
CA TRP A 75 -9.75 15.80 5.56
C TRP A 75 -9.75 14.78 4.42
N ASP A 76 -10.93 14.46 3.87
CA ASP A 76 -11.04 13.50 2.77
C ASP A 76 -10.31 14.00 1.53
N GLN A 77 -10.46 15.29 1.20
CA GLN A 77 -9.73 15.90 0.10
C GLN A 77 -8.20 15.85 0.30
N ALA A 78 -7.73 16.09 1.52
CA ALA A 78 -6.30 15.98 1.84
C ALA A 78 -5.80 14.54 1.74
N ASN A 79 -6.54 13.60 2.27
CA ASN A 79 -6.21 12.18 2.21
C ASN A 79 -6.18 11.69 0.76
N LEU A 80 -7.18 12.05 -0.05
CA LEU A 80 -7.23 11.71 -1.49
C LEU A 80 -6.00 12.21 -2.24
N ARG A 81 -5.53 13.44 -2.01
CA ARG A 81 -4.29 13.94 -2.64
C ARG A 81 -3.08 13.08 -2.29
N VAL A 82 -2.99 12.60 -1.05
CA VAL A 82 -1.88 11.73 -0.61
C VAL A 82 -2.00 10.35 -1.25
N ILE A 83 -3.21 9.79 -1.31
CA ILE A 83 -3.49 8.49 -1.94
C ILE A 83 -3.19 8.56 -3.44
N GLU A 84 -3.66 9.59 -4.15
CA GLU A 84 -3.41 9.80 -5.58
C GLU A 84 -1.91 9.93 -5.87
N ARG A 85 -1.17 10.67 -5.04
CA ARG A 85 0.30 10.76 -5.16
C ARG A 85 0.98 9.40 -4.98
N ARG A 86 0.51 8.59 -4.03
CA ARG A 86 1.05 7.25 -3.77
C ARG A 86 0.75 6.29 -4.92
N TRP A 87 -0.49 6.30 -5.42
CA TRP A 87 -0.91 5.52 -6.59
C TRP A 87 -0.10 5.91 -7.83
N THR A 88 -0.02 7.20 -8.15
CA THR A 88 0.76 7.71 -9.29
C THR A 88 2.21 7.24 -9.24
N ARG A 89 2.85 7.27 -8.07
CA ARG A 89 4.23 6.77 -7.91
C ARG A 89 4.33 5.26 -8.13
N ALA A 90 3.33 4.50 -7.73
CA ALA A 90 3.31 3.05 -7.89
C ALA A 90 3.04 2.64 -9.34
N THR A 91 2.30 3.43 -10.11
CA THR A 91 1.90 3.14 -11.51
C THR A 91 2.74 3.88 -12.56
N ALA A 92 3.65 4.77 -12.17
CA ALA A 92 4.48 5.54 -13.09
C ALA A 92 5.47 4.68 -13.91
N LEU A 93 5.71 3.44 -13.50
CA LEU A 93 6.60 2.51 -14.19
C LEU A 93 5.79 1.30 -14.69
N PRO A 94 5.99 0.86 -15.95
CA PRO A 94 5.48 -0.41 -16.41
C PRO A 94 6.03 -1.56 -15.54
N VAL A 95 5.19 -2.58 -15.34
CA VAL A 95 5.56 -3.81 -14.62
C VAL A 95 6.38 -4.73 -15.54
#